data_AF-A0A133UNJ5-F1
#
_entry.id   AF-A0A133UNJ5-F1
#
_cell.length_a   1.000
_cell.length_b   1.000
_cell.length_c   1.000
_cell.angle_alpha   90.00
_cell.angle_beta   90.00
_cell.angle_gamma   90.00
#
_symmetry.space_group_name_H-M   'P 1'
#
loop_
_entity.id
_entity.type
_entity.pdbx_description
1 polymer ?
#
loop_
_entity_poly.entity_id
_entity_poly.type
_entity_poly.pdbx_seq_one_letter_code
_entity_poly.pdbx_strand_id
1 'polypeptide(L)' 'MLAVRRKNREVAGHSNYLNIPKPIEVGEESTIVVGPLLLADPKGEISKDELKDFFEEIVAPTWYQWRQEHGNE' A
#
# COMPACT_ATOMS: atom_id res chain seq x y z
N MET A 1 -6.93 -11.39 -10.71
CA MET A 1 -6.84 -10.47 -9.55
C MET A 1 -7.11 -11.29 -8.28
N LEU A 2 -6.21 -11.26 -7.30
CA LEU A 2 -6.32 -12.07 -6.07
C LEU A 2 -6.52 -11.14 -4.87
N ALA A 3 -7.71 -11.14 -4.28
CA ALA A 3 -7.99 -10.45 -3.02
C ALA A 3 -7.89 -11.46 -1.88
N VAL A 4 -6.87 -11.32 -1.03
CA VAL A 4 -6.62 -12.24 0.10
C VAL A 4 -6.32 -11.48 1.37
N ARG A 5 -6.83 -11.98 2.51
CA ARG A 5 -6.40 -11.49 3.83
C ARG A 5 -5.05 -12.08 4.17
N ARG A 6 -4.14 -11.24 4.65
CA ARG A 6 -2.80 -11.62 5.13
C ARG A 6 -2.58 -11.05 6.52
N LYS A 7 -1.84 -11.79 7.35
CA LYS A 7 -1.49 -11.37 8.71
C LYS A 7 -0.22 -10.53 8.67
N ASN A 8 -0.22 -9.39 9.35
CA ASN A 8 1.01 -8.64 9.65
C ASN A 8 1.87 -9.45 10.60
N ARG A 9 3.16 -9.58 10.30
CA ARG A 9 4.11 -10.33 11.11
C ARG A 9 5.14 -9.38 11.70
N GLU A 10 5.35 -9.50 12.99
CA GLU A 10 6.32 -8.68 13.71
C GLU A 10 7.77 -9.12 13.38
N VAL A 11 8.67 -8.14 13.26
CA VAL A 11 10.12 -8.35 13.13
C VAL A 11 10.82 -7.50 14.16
N ALA A 12 11.64 -8.17 14.98
CA ALA A 12 12.57 -7.54 15.92
C ALA A 12 11.94 -6.48 16.84
N GLY A 13 10.66 -6.62 17.22
CA GLY A 13 10.01 -5.76 18.22
C GLY A 13 9.62 -4.35 17.74
N HIS A 14 10.00 -3.96 16.52
CA HIS A 14 9.92 -2.55 16.08
C HIS A 14 9.33 -2.37 14.69
N SER A 15 9.10 -3.45 13.95
CA SER A 15 8.55 -3.38 12.59
C SER A 15 7.60 -4.52 12.30
N ASN A 16 6.76 -4.36 11.28
CA ASN A 16 5.92 -5.41 10.76
C ASN A 16 6.21 -5.60 9.26
N TYR A 17 6.14 -6.84 8.78
CA TYR A 17 6.13 -7.14 7.35
C TYR A 17 4.82 -7.80 6.91
N LEU A 18 4.50 -7.59 5.65
CA LEU A 18 3.40 -8.23 4.94
C LEU A 18 4.00 -9.12 3.84
N ASN A 19 3.54 -10.37 3.77
CA ASN A 19 3.95 -11.26 2.67
C ASN A 19 3.27 -10.83 1.37
N ILE A 20 4.05 -10.32 0.43
CA ILE A 20 3.61 -10.02 -0.93
C ILE A 20 3.50 -11.34 -1.72
N PRO A 21 2.35 -11.64 -2.35
CA PRO A 21 2.20 -12.85 -3.17
C PRO A 21 3.22 -12.93 -4.33
N LYS A 22 3.74 -14.14 -4.59
CA LYS A 22 4.72 -14.44 -5.66
C LYS A 22 4.37 -13.94 -7.08
N PRO A 23 3.09 -13.82 -7.51
CA PRO A 23 2.78 -13.28 -8.83
C PRO A 23 3.14 -11.81 -9.04
N ILE A 24 3.54 -11.09 -7.99
CA ILE A 24 4.01 -9.71 -8.08
C ILE A 24 5.51 -9.73 -8.37
N GLU A 25 5.93 -9.07 -9.46
CA GLU A 25 7.34 -8.82 -9.76
C GLU A 25 7.90 -7.82 -8.73
N VAL A 26 9.06 -8.14 -8.14
CA VAL A 26 9.71 -7.32 -7.09
C VAL A 26 11.13 -6.96 -7.52
N GLY A 27 11.56 -5.73 -7.20
CA GLY A 27 12.93 -5.25 -7.34
C GLY A 27 13.82 -5.62 -6.15
N GLU A 28 15.04 -5.10 -6.13
CA GLU A 28 15.94 -5.20 -4.96
C GLU A 28 15.40 -4.39 -3.77
N GLU A 29 14.84 -3.23 -4.06
CA GLU A 29 14.17 -2.34 -3.09
C GLU A 29 12.75 -2.02 -3.56
N SER A 30 11.90 -1.60 -2.62
CA SER A 30 10.53 -1.15 -2.89
C SER A 30 10.28 0.21 -2.25
N THR A 31 9.48 1.04 -2.91
CA THR A 31 9.03 2.33 -2.37
C THR A 31 7.65 2.15 -1.73
N ILE A 32 7.45 2.66 -0.52
CA ILE A 32 6.20 2.48 0.24
C ILE A 32 5.77 3.79 0.88
N VAL A 33 4.47 4.08 0.84
CA VAL A 33 3.81 5.17 1.57
C VAL A 33 2.72 4.57 2.46
N VAL A 34 2.68 4.99 3.73
CA VAL A 34 1.84 4.40 4.77
C VAL A 34 1.04 5.47 5.52
N GLY A 35 -0.26 5.22 5.65
CA GLY A 35 -1.19 5.95 6.52
C GLY A 35 -2.34 5.02 6.94
N PRO A 36 -3.61 5.46 6.83
CA PRO A 36 -4.77 4.55 6.97
C PRO A 36 -4.87 3.50 5.85
N LEU A 37 -4.22 3.77 4.71
CA LEU A 37 -4.04 2.85 3.59
C LEU A 37 -2.52 2.64 3.38
N LEU A 38 -2.17 1.56 2.67
CA LEU A 38 -0.80 1.28 2.26
C LEU A 38 -0.75 1.27 0.73
N LEU A 39 0.14 2.08 0.16
CA LEU A 39 0.49 2.04 -1.25
C LEU A 39 1.97 1.67 -1.37
N ALA A 40 2.27 0.69 -2.22
CA ALA A 40 3.62 0.22 -2.44
C ALA A 40 3.90 0.09 -3.94
N ASP A 41 5.09 0.50 -4.34
CA ASP A 41 5.70 0.18 -5.62
C ASP A 41 6.77 -0.93 -5.38
N PRO A 42 6.44 -2.19 -5.71
CA PRO A 42 7.34 -3.32 -5.48
C PRO A 42 8.60 -3.29 -6.34
N LYS A 43 8.63 -2.53 -7.44
CA LYS A 43 9.80 -2.40 -8.31
C LYS A 43 10.75 -1.29 -7.88
N GLY A 44 10.27 -0.34 -7.05
CA GLY A 44 11.07 0.80 -6.59
C GLY A 44 11.41 1.78 -7.72
N GLU A 45 10.62 1.82 -8.78
CA GLU A 45 10.78 2.71 -9.93
C GLU A 45 10.29 4.13 -9.61
N ILE A 46 9.31 4.26 -8.72
CA ILE A 46 8.73 5.53 -8.29
C ILE A 46 9.49 6.05 -7.07
N SER A 47 9.88 7.33 -7.09
CA SER A 47 10.53 7.97 -5.96
C SER A 47 9.60 8.09 -4.74
N LYS A 48 10.17 8.19 -3.54
CA LYS A 48 9.39 8.30 -2.29
C LYS A 48 8.46 9.51 -2.29
N ASP A 49 8.96 10.66 -2.73
CA ASP A 49 8.21 11.92 -2.72
C ASP A 49 7.09 11.87 -3.77
N GLU A 50 7.38 11.38 -4.98
CA GLU A 50 6.36 11.21 -6.02
C GLU A 50 5.27 10.21 -5.62
N LEU A 51 5.64 9.07 -5.01
CA LEU A 51 4.66 8.09 -4.54
C LEU A 51 3.80 8.67 -3.41
N LYS A 52 4.38 9.54 -2.58
CA LYS A 52 3.68 10.22 -1.50
C LYS A 52 2.68 11.24 -2.05
N ASP A 53 3.12 12.12 -2.95
CA ASP A 53 2.26 13.13 -3.55
C ASP A 53 1.09 12.46 -4.30
N PHE A 54 1.35 11.40 -5.06
CA PHE A 54 0.30 10.61 -5.72
C PHE A 54 -0.68 9.97 -4.70
N PHE A 55 -0.17 9.46 -3.58
CA PHE A 55 -1.01 8.88 -2.53
C PHE A 55 -1.92 9.93 -1.89
N GLU A 56 -1.37 11.08 -1.52
CA GLU A 56 -2.06 12.16 -0.81
C GLU A 56 -3.06 12.90 -1.71
N GLU A 57 -2.72 13.15 -2.97
CA GLU A 57 -3.54 13.94 -3.88
C GLU A 57 -4.60 13.10 -4.62
N ILE A 58 -4.30 11.83 -4.92
CA ILE A 58 -5.15 11.00 -5.79
C ILE A 58 -5.75 9.81 -5.05
N VAL A 59 -4.92 8.94 -4.48
CA VAL A 59 -5.38 7.63 -3.97
C VAL A 59 -6.26 7.79 -2.74
N ALA A 60 -5.78 8.47 -1.71
CA ALA A 60 -6.51 8.60 -0.46
C ALA A 60 -7.83 9.37 -0.64
N PRO A 61 -7.87 10.56 -1.30
CA PRO A 61 -9.13 11.28 -1.51
C PRO A 61 -10.16 10.47 -2.30
N THR A 62 -9.74 9.82 -3.39
CA THR A 62 -10.62 9.01 -4.24
C THR A 62 -11.21 7.83 -3.47
N TRP A 63 -10.39 7.14 -2.68
CA TRP A 63 -10.86 6.05 -1.83
C TRP A 63 -11.91 6.50 -0.81
N TYR A 64 -11.66 7.62 -0.13
CA TYR A 64 -12.59 8.13 0.87
C TYR A 64 -13.89 8.58 0.22
N GLN A 65 -13.86 9.27 -0.93
CA GLN A 65 -15.06 9.63 -1.67
C GLN A 65 -15.90 8.38 -2.00
N TRP A 66 -15.27 7.36 -2.61
CA TRP A 66 -15.96 6.12 -2.95
C TRP A 66 -16.59 5.46 -1.72
N ARG A 67 -15.88 5.43 -0.59
CA ARG A 67 -16.40 4.88 0.67
C ARG A 67 -17.61 5.66 1.17
N GLN A 68 -17.67 6.99 1.01
CA GLN A 68 -18.83 7.76 1.44
C GLN A 68 -20.06 7.47 0.57
N GLU A 69 -19.87 7.25 -0.72
CA GLU A 69 -20.94 6.91 -1.66
C GLU A 69 -21.50 5.50 -1.46
N HIS A 70 -20.69 4.57 -0.91
CA HIS A 70 -21.02 3.14 -0.81
C HIS A 70 -21.01 2.58 0.63
N GLY A 71 -20.71 3.41 1.63
CA GLY A 71 -20.41 2.99 3.00
C GLY A 71 -21.53 3.22 4.02
N ASN A 72 -22.78 3.34 3.57
CA ASN A 72 -23.97 3.34 4.43
C ASN A 72 -24.81 2.08 4.18
N GLU A 73 -24.30 0.92 4.60
CA GLU A 73 -25.08 -0.28 4.94
C GLU A 73 -24.54 -0.91 6.23
#